data_AF-A0A1A8L594-F1
#
_entry.id   AF-A0A1A8L594-F1
#
_cell.length_a   1.000
_cell.length_b   1.000
_cell.length_c   1.000
_cell.angle_alpha   90.00
_cell.angle_beta   90.00
_cell.angle_gamma   90.00
#
_symmetry.space_group_name_H-M   'P 1'
#
loop_
_entity.id
_entity.type
_entity.pdbx_description
1 polymer ?
#
loop_
_entity_poly.entity_id
_entity_poly.type
_entity_poly.pdbx_seq_one_letter_code
_entity_poly.pdbx_strand_id
1 'polypeptide(L)'
;MLPELMNSMVLQLLVQYRPGLFKKHFAVLKLLVSLAVLQHNQLCSEAEKLAFLRGLGDVEQPVAEVQTQTFSSNLPSWIPPDIHSELFTLENIPSFRGLIASLHTSPIQWQEYLQFTSSTVTGPVPCCSHSHLSLPQRALLWKTILPSSLEKVADAIAVCSLCLPEKTAESPHSGNLKALSRYLTKNKGPIILAFPNPDEDTWIGIQPLHIINQMACCVGNKHEVDVKVICFGEQCDTEIILSTMDEAISEGHWLVFNNCHLLDHWTDNVVAHLSQLVSFTEENPEIHPDFKLWFVTQENASHFLPGAMRSFSTEQNQLVKPPDYNHAAERLQALKKYLSLREDSTIRNVGTLSRSPLRNFLEAEWNDLNDLVSSLLLQLQHPVQYASSFSSPLNSCDLSRLEKRAKLLSAYCWSDSSSDPPGAYRLSAFKNPRGFLVALIRE
;
A
#
# COMPACT_ATOMS: atom_id res chain seq x y z
N MET A 1 -4.98 2.54 -19.67
CA MET A 1 -3.54 2.42 -19.40
C MET A 1 -3.00 3.47 -18.43
N LEU A 2 -3.03 4.79 -18.71
CA LEU A 2 -2.48 5.80 -17.78
C LEU A 2 -3.13 5.82 -16.37
N PRO A 3 -4.48 5.79 -16.22
CA PRO A 3 -5.11 5.81 -14.90
C PRO A 3 -4.87 4.53 -14.08
N GLU A 4 -4.80 3.37 -14.74
CA GLU A 4 -4.54 2.09 -14.10
C GLU A 4 -3.11 2.00 -13.56
N LEU A 5 -2.14 2.57 -14.29
CA LEU A 5 -0.75 2.68 -13.85
C LEU A 5 -0.63 3.59 -12.63
N MET A 6 -1.27 4.77 -12.64
CA MET A 6 -1.30 5.67 -11.50
C MET A 6 -1.88 4.98 -10.26
N ASN A 7 -3.03 4.31 -10.40
CA ASN A 7 -3.66 3.59 -9.29
C ASN A 7 -2.76 2.45 -8.77
N SER A 8 -2.04 1.76 -9.66
CA SER A 8 -1.06 0.75 -9.29
C SER A 8 0.13 1.34 -8.53
N MET A 9 0.69 2.47 -8.97
CA MET A 9 1.77 3.17 -8.27
C MET A 9 1.34 3.66 -6.90
N VAL A 10 0.13 4.23 -6.79
CA VAL A 10 -0.46 4.65 -5.52
C VAL A 10 -0.66 3.45 -4.58
N LEU A 11 -1.16 2.32 -5.09
CA LEU A 11 -1.28 1.09 -4.32
C LEU A 11 0.09 0.61 -3.81
N GLN A 12 1.11 0.59 -4.68
CA GLN A 12 2.46 0.17 -4.27
C GLN A 12 3.04 1.10 -3.21
N LEU A 13 2.83 2.41 -3.34
CA LEU A 13 3.22 3.40 -2.33
C LEU A 13 2.53 3.07 -1.00
N LEU A 14 1.21 2.93 -0.98
CA LEU A 14 0.48 2.61 0.25
C LEU A 14 0.94 1.28 0.87
N VAL A 15 1.14 0.23 0.06
CA VAL A 15 1.66 -1.07 0.54
C VAL A 15 3.08 -0.95 1.11
N GLN A 16 3.92 -0.11 0.51
CA GLN A 16 5.29 0.11 0.96
C GLN A 16 5.35 0.88 2.28
N TYR A 17 4.51 1.92 2.44
CA TYR A 17 4.47 2.74 3.65
C TYR A 17 3.66 2.10 4.78
N ARG A 18 2.77 1.14 4.47
CA ARG A 18 1.89 0.51 5.48
C ARG A 18 2.65 -0.09 6.67
N PRO A 19 3.76 -0.83 6.51
CA PRO A 19 4.54 -1.37 7.63
C PRO A 19 5.28 -0.32 8.46
N GLY A 20 5.55 0.86 7.89
CA GLY A 20 6.28 1.94 8.56
C GLY A 20 5.38 2.93 9.31
N LEU A 21 4.06 2.78 9.24
CA LEU A 21 3.09 3.71 9.81
C LEU A 21 2.12 3.01 10.76
N PHE A 22 1.84 3.66 11.89
CA PHE A 22 0.70 3.32 12.76
C PHE A 22 -0.62 3.38 11.97
N LYS A 23 -1.63 2.61 12.37
CA LYS A 23 -2.98 2.52 11.76
C LYS A 23 -3.56 3.92 11.53
N LYS A 24 -3.49 4.79 12.54
CA LYS A 24 -3.98 6.17 12.47
C LYS A 24 -3.22 7.01 11.43
N HIS A 25 -1.90 6.95 11.41
CA HIS A 25 -1.09 7.71 10.45
C HIS A 25 -1.25 7.18 9.03
N PHE A 26 -1.39 5.87 8.87
CA PHE A 26 -1.67 5.26 7.58
C PHE A 26 -3.04 5.69 7.04
N ALA A 27 -4.07 5.76 7.90
CA ALA A 27 -5.38 6.28 7.51
C ALA A 27 -5.30 7.73 6.99
N VAL A 28 -4.50 8.58 7.67
CA VAL A 28 -4.24 9.95 7.20
C VAL A 28 -3.49 9.96 5.87
N LEU A 29 -2.43 9.16 5.70
CA LEU A 29 -1.71 9.05 4.42
C LEU A 29 -2.67 8.62 3.30
N LYS A 30 -3.47 7.58 3.55
CA LYS A 30 -4.46 7.05 2.60
C LYS A 30 -5.45 8.14 2.19
N LEU A 31 -5.95 8.94 3.13
CA LEU A 31 -6.82 10.09 2.86
C LEU A 31 -6.11 11.14 1.99
N LEU A 32 -4.90 11.57 2.38
CA LEU A 32 -4.14 12.59 1.66
C LEU A 32 -3.86 12.18 0.21
N VAL A 33 -3.45 10.92 0.01
CA VAL A 33 -3.22 10.36 -1.32
C VAL A 33 -4.52 10.28 -2.12
N SER A 34 -5.63 9.90 -1.50
CA SER A 34 -6.93 9.84 -2.18
C SER A 34 -7.39 11.23 -2.65
N LEU A 35 -7.23 12.26 -1.83
CA LEU A 35 -7.51 13.65 -2.21
C LEU A 35 -6.59 14.14 -3.33
N ALA A 36 -5.30 13.78 -3.29
CA ALA A 36 -4.36 14.10 -4.36
C ALA A 36 -4.74 13.44 -5.69
N VAL A 37 -5.19 12.18 -5.67
CA VAL A 37 -5.68 11.47 -6.85
C VAL A 37 -6.97 12.11 -7.39
N LEU A 38 -7.93 12.44 -6.53
CA LEU A 38 -9.14 13.16 -6.95
C LEU A 38 -8.81 14.48 -7.62
N GLN A 39 -7.86 15.22 -7.07
CA GLN A 39 -7.43 16.50 -7.63
C GLN A 39 -6.73 16.32 -8.98
N HIS A 40 -5.84 15.33 -9.11
CA HIS A 40 -5.19 15.01 -10.38
C HIS A 40 -6.20 14.66 -11.48
N ASN A 41 -7.26 13.94 -11.11
CA ASN A 41 -8.36 13.58 -12.00
C ASN A 41 -9.37 14.71 -12.24
N GLN A 42 -9.11 15.93 -11.73
CA GLN A 42 -10.00 17.10 -11.83
C GLN A 42 -11.39 16.88 -11.20
N LEU A 43 -11.50 15.95 -10.25
CA LEU A 43 -12.73 15.64 -9.52
C LEU A 43 -12.83 16.37 -8.17
N CYS A 44 -11.78 17.09 -7.77
CA CYS A 44 -11.71 17.90 -6.57
C CYS A 44 -10.90 19.16 -6.84
N SER A 45 -11.48 20.33 -6.56
CA SER A 45 -10.78 21.61 -6.65
C SER A 45 -9.83 21.81 -5.46
N GLU A 46 -8.83 22.67 -5.63
CA GLU A 46 -7.93 23.03 -4.51
C GLU A 46 -8.69 23.67 -3.35
N ALA A 47 -9.72 24.48 -3.62
CA ALA A 47 -10.56 25.08 -2.59
C ALA A 47 -11.31 24.01 -1.78
N GLU A 48 -11.92 23.02 -2.44
CA GLU A 48 -12.62 21.91 -1.77
C GLU A 48 -11.65 21.05 -0.94
N LYS A 49 -10.46 20.76 -1.48
CA LYS A 49 -9.42 20.02 -0.75
C LYS A 49 -8.94 20.77 0.49
N LEU A 50 -8.68 22.08 0.37
CA LEU A 50 -8.26 22.90 1.50
C LEU A 50 -9.38 23.04 2.54
N ALA A 51 -10.62 23.25 2.12
CA ALA A 51 -11.77 23.27 3.02
C ALA A 51 -11.93 21.94 3.78
N PHE A 52 -11.73 20.82 3.08
CA PHE A 52 -11.79 19.49 3.71
C PHE A 52 -10.63 19.24 4.68
N LEU A 53 -9.41 19.72 4.40
CA LEU A 53 -8.25 19.47 5.26
C LEU A 53 -8.11 20.47 6.42
N ARG A 54 -8.34 21.76 6.16
CA ARG A 54 -8.12 22.86 7.12
C ARG A 54 -9.41 23.33 7.80
N GLY A 55 -10.58 22.98 7.25
CA GLY A 55 -11.86 23.50 7.72
C GLY A 55 -12.34 24.69 6.90
N LEU A 56 -13.58 25.13 7.17
CA LEU A 56 -14.27 26.17 6.40
C LEU A 56 -13.82 27.60 6.74
N GLY A 57 -13.00 27.78 7.79
CA GLY A 57 -12.58 29.10 8.29
C GLY A 57 -11.59 29.86 7.41
N ASP A 58 -10.84 29.16 6.54
CA ASP A 58 -9.82 29.75 5.64
C ASP A 58 -10.35 30.06 4.24
N VAL A 59 -11.65 29.84 3.97
CA VAL A 59 -12.24 30.18 2.66
C VAL A 59 -12.34 31.70 2.59
N GLU A 60 -11.41 32.33 1.85
CA GLU A 60 -11.40 33.78 1.60
C GLU A 60 -12.79 34.25 1.20
N GLN A 61 -13.46 34.92 2.14
CA GLN A 61 -14.73 35.57 1.85
C GLN A 61 -14.42 36.76 0.94
N PRO A 62 -15.12 36.93 -0.20
CA PRO A 62 -15.09 38.22 -0.86
C PRO A 62 -15.62 39.26 0.14
N VAL A 63 -14.84 40.31 0.36
CA VAL A 63 -15.18 41.45 1.22
C VAL A 63 -16.40 42.16 0.63
N ALA A 64 -17.58 41.61 0.89
CA ALA A 64 -18.86 42.27 0.71
C ALA A 64 -19.40 42.54 2.11
N GLU A 65 -19.53 43.83 2.39
CA GLU A 65 -20.18 44.46 3.54
C GLU A 65 -20.85 43.47 4.50
N VAL A 66 -20.28 43.35 5.71
CA VAL A 66 -20.92 42.73 6.87
C VAL A 66 -22.12 43.61 7.24
N GLN A 67 -23.20 43.50 6.46
CA GLN A 67 -24.52 43.64 7.01
C GLN A 67 -24.69 42.42 7.90
N THR A 68 -24.64 42.65 9.20
CA THR A 68 -25.17 41.75 10.22
C THR A 68 -26.65 41.52 9.91
N GLN A 69 -26.92 40.69 8.91
CA GLN A 69 -28.20 40.03 8.77
C GLN A 69 -28.28 39.14 9.99
N THR A 70 -29.14 39.53 10.92
CA THR A 70 -29.64 38.69 11.99
C THR A 70 -29.95 37.31 11.40
N PHE A 71 -29.08 36.33 11.63
CA PHE A 71 -29.30 34.91 11.32
C PHE A 71 -30.40 34.38 12.26
N SER A 72 -31.63 34.88 12.10
CA SER A 72 -32.82 34.40 12.78
C SER A 72 -33.58 33.41 11.88
N SER A 73 -32.85 32.50 11.23
CA SER A 73 -33.42 31.29 10.66
C SER A 73 -33.02 30.14 11.58
N ASN A 74 -33.87 29.84 12.56
CA ASN A 74 -33.66 28.76 13.51
C ASN A 74 -33.41 27.45 12.76
N LEU A 75 -32.19 26.92 12.77
CA LEU A 75 -31.91 25.59 12.21
C LEU A 75 -32.84 24.54 12.83
N PRO A 76 -33.12 23.43 12.14
CA PRO A 76 -33.92 22.34 12.68
C PRO A 76 -33.37 21.86 14.03
N SER A 77 -34.26 21.57 14.99
CA SER A 77 -33.91 21.21 16.37
C SER A 77 -33.10 19.92 16.52
N TRP A 78 -33.01 19.10 15.47
CA TRP A 78 -32.21 17.88 15.44
C TRP A 78 -30.74 18.14 15.07
N ILE A 79 -30.40 19.36 14.60
CA ILE A 79 -29.04 19.76 14.29
C ILE A 79 -28.38 20.33 15.56
N PRO A 80 -27.28 19.74 16.04
CA PRO A 80 -26.57 20.22 17.23
C PRO A 80 -26.12 21.68 17.10
N PRO A 81 -26.25 22.51 18.16
CA PRO A 81 -25.93 23.94 18.11
C PRO A 81 -24.45 24.25 17.86
N ASP A 82 -23.56 23.33 18.20
CA ASP A 82 -22.10 23.43 18.01
C ASP A 82 -21.68 23.54 16.54
N ILE A 83 -22.46 22.98 15.61
CA ILE A 83 -22.14 23.00 14.17
C ILE A 83 -22.88 24.09 13.38
N HIS A 84 -23.70 24.92 14.03
CA HIS A 84 -24.53 25.92 13.34
C HIS A 84 -23.67 26.93 12.55
N SER A 85 -22.60 27.44 13.17
CA SER A 85 -21.70 28.41 12.53
C SER A 85 -20.99 27.85 11.29
N GLU A 86 -20.55 26.59 11.36
CA GLU A 86 -19.94 25.89 10.23
C GLU A 86 -20.96 25.63 9.12
N LEU A 87 -22.21 25.30 9.45
CA LEU A 87 -23.26 25.05 8.47
C LEU A 87 -23.66 26.32 7.71
N PHE A 88 -23.74 27.47 8.39
CA PHE A 88 -23.94 28.76 7.71
C PHE A 88 -22.77 29.09 6.79
N THR A 89 -21.55 28.78 7.20
CA THR A 89 -20.36 28.96 6.36
C THR A 89 -20.40 28.04 5.14
N LEU A 90 -20.89 26.81 5.30
CA LEU A 90 -21.06 25.86 4.20
C LEU A 90 -22.10 26.35 3.19
N GLU A 91 -23.24 26.91 3.63
CA GLU A 91 -24.29 27.44 2.73
C GLU A 91 -23.81 28.61 1.86
N ASN A 92 -22.80 29.37 2.32
CA ASN A 92 -22.20 30.45 1.52
C ASN A 92 -21.44 29.93 0.29
N ILE A 93 -21.03 28.65 0.28
CA ILE A 93 -20.40 28.04 -0.88
C ILE A 93 -21.48 27.80 -1.95
N PRO A 94 -21.27 28.23 -3.23
CA PRO A 94 -22.30 28.18 -4.27
C PRO A 94 -22.98 26.82 -4.47
N SER A 95 -22.25 25.72 -4.30
CA SER A 95 -22.77 24.36 -4.46
C SER A 95 -23.76 23.94 -3.36
N PHE A 96 -23.74 24.59 -2.19
CA PHE A 96 -24.59 24.30 -1.02
C PHE A 96 -25.66 25.37 -0.77
N ARG A 97 -25.86 26.30 -1.71
CA ARG A 97 -26.87 27.35 -1.56
C ARG A 97 -28.26 26.73 -1.35
N GLY A 98 -28.96 27.16 -0.29
CA GLY A 98 -30.28 26.63 0.05
C GLY A 98 -30.24 25.34 0.87
N LEU A 99 -29.08 24.95 1.40
CA LEU A 99 -28.93 23.78 2.26
C LEU A 99 -29.82 23.89 3.51
N ILE A 100 -29.82 25.03 4.19
CA ILE A 100 -30.63 25.23 5.41
C ILE A 100 -32.12 25.11 5.09
N ALA A 101 -32.59 25.75 4.01
CA ALA A 101 -33.96 25.62 3.54
C ALA A 101 -34.33 24.15 3.19
N SER A 102 -33.39 23.40 2.62
CA SER A 102 -33.60 21.97 2.32
C SER A 102 -33.67 21.11 3.58
N LEU A 103 -32.88 21.41 4.61
CA LEU A 103 -32.91 20.72 5.90
C LEU A 103 -34.25 20.92 6.63
N HIS A 104 -34.88 22.09 6.47
CA HIS A 104 -36.23 22.34 6.95
C HIS A 104 -37.32 21.63 6.14
N THR A 105 -37.17 21.60 4.82
CA THR A 105 -38.20 21.07 3.91
C THR A 105 -38.24 19.55 3.90
N SER A 106 -37.10 18.88 4.10
CA SER A 106 -36.98 17.42 4.00
C SER A 106 -36.14 16.82 5.13
N PRO A 107 -36.52 17.03 6.42
CA PRO A 107 -35.70 16.62 7.56
C PRO A 107 -35.48 15.11 7.65
N ILE A 108 -36.51 14.30 7.34
CA ILE A 108 -36.43 12.84 7.41
C ILE A 108 -35.39 12.30 6.41
N GLN A 109 -35.41 12.79 5.16
CA GLN A 109 -34.46 12.36 4.13
C GLN A 109 -33.01 12.70 4.49
N TRP A 110 -32.78 13.88 5.09
CA TRP A 110 -31.46 14.27 5.56
C TRP A 110 -30.99 13.43 6.74
N GLN A 111 -31.86 13.15 7.71
CA GLN A 111 -31.54 12.29 8.85
C GLN A 111 -31.22 10.86 8.39
N GLU A 112 -32.03 10.27 7.51
CA GLU A 112 -31.77 8.95 6.92
C GLU A 112 -30.46 8.92 6.13
N TYR A 113 -30.20 9.95 5.32
CA TYR A 113 -28.95 10.09 4.58
C TYR A 113 -27.74 10.11 5.53
N LEU A 114 -27.82 10.92 6.59
CA LEU A 114 -26.76 11.12 7.59
C LEU A 114 -26.61 9.95 8.59
N GLN A 115 -27.55 9.01 8.63
CA GLN A 115 -27.49 7.84 9.50
C GLN A 115 -26.57 6.73 8.96
N PHE A 116 -26.43 6.59 7.63
CA PHE A 116 -25.75 5.45 6.99
C PHE A 116 -24.40 5.79 6.31
N THR A 117 -23.46 6.30 7.10
CA THR A 117 -22.13 6.83 6.70
C THR A 117 -21.34 6.05 5.65
N SER A 118 -21.38 4.70 5.64
CA SER A 118 -20.50 3.88 4.80
C SER A 118 -21.01 3.63 3.38
N SER A 119 -22.32 3.81 3.13
CA SER A 119 -22.95 3.53 1.83
C SER A 119 -23.43 4.81 1.13
N THR A 120 -23.74 5.87 1.90
CA THR A 120 -24.41 7.07 1.37
C THR A 120 -23.47 8.20 0.96
N VAL A 121 -22.21 8.23 1.44
CA VAL A 121 -21.20 9.23 1.02
C VAL A 121 -20.85 9.09 -0.47
N THR A 122 -20.84 7.86 -0.98
CA THR A 122 -20.49 7.53 -2.37
C THR A 122 -21.69 7.69 -3.32
N GLY A 123 -22.91 7.61 -2.80
CA GLY A 123 -24.16 7.84 -3.53
C GLY A 123 -24.58 9.32 -3.61
N PRO A 124 -25.46 9.68 -4.55
CA PRO A 124 -26.04 11.02 -4.62
C PRO A 124 -26.87 11.31 -3.36
N VAL A 125 -26.97 12.60 -2.99
CA VAL A 125 -27.89 13.02 -1.94
C VAL A 125 -29.32 12.75 -2.41
N PRO A 126 -30.18 12.10 -1.58
CA PRO A 126 -31.55 11.75 -1.99
C PRO A 126 -32.44 12.97 -2.24
N CYS A 127 -32.10 14.12 -1.65
CA CYS A 127 -32.78 15.39 -1.88
C CYS A 127 -32.45 15.94 -3.28
N CYS A 128 -33.47 16.15 -4.13
CA CYS A 128 -33.30 16.71 -5.48
C CYS A 128 -32.59 18.07 -5.51
N SER A 129 -32.68 18.85 -4.43
CA SER A 129 -32.02 20.15 -4.28
C SER A 129 -30.49 20.06 -4.25
N HIS A 130 -29.93 18.92 -3.82
CA HIS A 130 -28.50 18.71 -3.59
C HIS A 130 -27.97 17.42 -4.24
N SER A 131 -28.73 16.83 -5.17
CA SER A 131 -28.32 15.61 -5.88
C SER A 131 -27.10 15.84 -6.80
N HIS A 132 -26.83 17.11 -7.15
CA HIS A 132 -25.68 17.53 -7.96
C HIS A 132 -24.34 17.53 -7.21
N LEU A 133 -24.34 17.33 -5.89
CA LEU A 133 -23.12 17.41 -5.09
C LEU A 133 -22.11 16.31 -5.48
N SER A 134 -20.87 16.74 -5.75
CA SER A 134 -19.74 15.87 -6.05
C SER A 134 -19.28 15.09 -4.81
N LEU A 135 -18.45 14.05 -5.00
CA LEU A 135 -17.88 13.27 -3.89
C LEU A 135 -17.16 14.14 -2.83
N PRO A 136 -16.24 15.07 -3.18
CA PRO A 136 -15.60 15.93 -2.17
C PRO A 136 -16.58 16.88 -1.49
N GLN A 137 -17.61 17.36 -2.19
CA GLN A 137 -18.65 18.21 -1.59
C GLN A 137 -19.52 17.43 -0.60
N ARG A 138 -19.92 16.20 -0.95
CA ARG A 138 -20.60 15.31 0.00
C ARG A 138 -19.70 15.04 1.20
N ALA A 139 -18.42 14.73 0.98
CA ALA A 139 -17.47 14.53 2.09
C ALA A 139 -17.37 15.76 3.01
N LEU A 140 -17.36 16.97 2.46
CA LEU A 140 -17.36 18.23 3.22
C LEU A 140 -18.65 18.41 4.04
N LEU A 141 -19.80 18.08 3.45
CA LEU A 141 -21.08 18.08 4.16
C LEU A 141 -21.07 17.12 5.36
N TRP A 142 -20.60 15.89 5.15
CA TRP A 142 -20.49 14.88 6.21
C TRP A 142 -19.51 15.30 7.29
N LYS A 143 -18.35 15.85 6.92
CA LYS A 143 -17.38 16.40 7.87
C LYS A 143 -18.01 17.50 8.74
N THR A 144 -18.84 18.35 8.15
CA THR A 144 -19.47 19.50 8.83
C THR A 144 -20.61 19.05 9.76
N ILE A 145 -21.49 18.16 9.30
CA ILE A 145 -22.66 17.76 10.08
C ILE A 145 -22.37 16.62 11.06
N LEU A 146 -21.47 15.70 10.70
CA LEU A 146 -21.16 14.51 11.50
C LEU A 146 -19.64 14.25 11.57
N PRO A 147 -18.86 15.09 12.29
CA PRO A 147 -17.41 14.97 12.38
C PRO A 147 -16.91 13.61 12.91
N SER A 148 -17.72 12.94 13.75
CA SER A 148 -17.42 11.61 14.30
C SER A 148 -17.35 10.50 13.24
N SER A 149 -17.88 10.74 12.04
CA SER A 149 -17.88 9.77 10.94
C SER A 149 -16.69 9.91 9.97
N LEU A 150 -15.74 10.82 10.25
CA LEU A 150 -14.69 11.20 9.32
C LEU A 150 -13.81 10.03 8.84
N GLU A 151 -13.54 9.04 9.69
CA GLU A 151 -12.80 7.83 9.29
C GLU A 151 -13.53 7.06 8.18
N LYS A 152 -14.84 6.87 8.34
CA LYS A 152 -15.69 6.18 7.35
C LYS A 152 -15.81 6.98 6.05
N VAL A 153 -15.89 8.30 6.15
CA VAL A 153 -15.90 9.22 5.00
C VAL A 153 -14.57 9.13 4.24
N ALA A 154 -13.44 9.13 4.96
CA ALA A 154 -12.11 8.99 4.36
C ALA A 154 -11.94 7.64 3.65
N ASP A 155 -12.42 6.55 4.25
CA ASP A 155 -12.41 5.24 3.63
C ASP A 155 -13.28 5.18 2.37
N ALA A 156 -14.48 5.77 2.40
CA ALA A 156 -15.35 5.87 1.23
C ALA A 156 -14.70 6.64 0.07
N ILE A 157 -14.04 7.77 0.38
CA ILE A 157 -13.26 8.54 -0.61
C ILE A 157 -12.15 7.66 -1.20
N ALA A 158 -11.40 6.94 -0.36
CA ALA A 158 -10.31 6.10 -0.81
C ALA A 158 -10.79 4.93 -1.68
N VAL A 159 -11.90 4.28 -1.33
CA VAL A 159 -12.50 3.19 -2.13
C VAL A 159 -12.90 3.70 -3.51
N CYS A 160 -13.59 4.84 -3.58
CA CYS A 160 -14.00 5.43 -4.85
C CYS A 160 -12.82 5.91 -5.71
N SER A 161 -11.77 6.46 -5.08
CA SER A 161 -10.69 7.14 -5.81
C SER A 161 -9.56 6.20 -6.23
N LEU A 162 -9.27 5.18 -5.42
CA LEU A 162 -8.08 4.35 -5.57
C LEU A 162 -8.37 2.95 -6.12
N CYS A 163 -9.65 2.56 -6.26
CA CYS A 163 -10.07 1.21 -6.68
C CYS A 163 -9.32 0.10 -5.93
N LEU A 164 -9.01 0.33 -4.65
CA LEU A 164 -8.22 -0.60 -3.86
C LEU A 164 -9.01 -1.90 -3.62
N PRO A 165 -8.38 -3.08 -3.72
CA PRO A 165 -8.95 -4.29 -3.15
C PRO A 165 -9.17 -4.10 -1.64
N GLU A 166 -10.32 -4.53 -1.10
CA GLU A 166 -10.64 -4.49 0.34
C GLU A 166 -9.49 -5.00 1.23
N LYS A 167 -8.69 -5.94 0.72
CA LYS A 167 -7.54 -6.56 1.40
C LYS A 167 -6.34 -5.64 1.66
N THR A 168 -6.36 -4.40 1.20
CA THR A 168 -5.29 -3.42 1.47
C THR A 168 -5.44 -2.71 2.82
N ALA A 169 -6.61 -2.87 3.46
CA ALA A 169 -6.85 -2.42 4.83
C ALA A 169 -6.36 -3.42 5.89
N GLU A 170 -6.05 -4.66 5.52
CA GLU A 170 -5.52 -5.66 6.44
C GLU A 170 -4.12 -5.27 6.93
N SER A 171 -3.89 -5.50 8.22
CA SER A 171 -2.61 -5.24 8.89
C SER A 171 -1.43 -5.78 8.06
N PRO A 172 -0.36 -4.99 7.86
CA PRO A 172 0.80 -5.45 7.13
C PRO A 172 1.32 -6.69 7.84
N HIS A 173 1.17 -7.83 7.19
CA HIS A 173 1.68 -9.11 7.68
C HIS A 173 0.95 -9.69 8.89
N SER A 174 -0.38 -9.74 8.87
CA SER A 174 -1.15 -10.70 9.70
C SER A 174 -0.53 -12.12 9.59
N GLY A 175 0.40 -12.45 10.49
CA GLY A 175 1.09 -13.74 10.59
C GLY A 175 2.08 -14.12 9.48
N ASN A 176 2.40 -13.27 8.50
CA ASN A 176 3.32 -13.66 7.41
C ASN A 176 4.80 -13.36 7.74
N LEU A 177 5.42 -14.26 8.49
CA LEU A 177 6.84 -14.21 8.90
C LEU A 177 7.81 -14.07 7.71
N LYS A 178 7.49 -14.62 6.54
CA LYS A 178 8.35 -14.54 5.34
C LYS A 178 8.34 -13.16 4.69
N ALA A 179 7.25 -12.41 4.84
CA ALA A 179 7.18 -11.05 4.37
C ALA A 179 7.95 -10.12 5.32
N LEU A 180 7.76 -10.30 6.63
CA LEU A 180 8.50 -9.57 7.67
C LEU A 180 10.01 -9.81 7.57
N SER A 181 10.46 -11.05 7.35
CA SER A 181 11.89 -11.36 7.26
C SER A 181 12.60 -10.59 6.12
N ARG A 182 11.93 -10.39 4.98
CA ARG A 182 12.47 -9.58 3.88
C ARG A 182 12.63 -8.11 4.23
N TYR A 183 11.75 -7.57 5.07
CA TYR A 183 11.89 -6.21 5.59
C TYR A 183 13.08 -6.12 6.54
N LEU A 184 13.25 -7.10 7.43
CA LEU A 184 14.38 -7.15 8.37
C LEU A 184 15.74 -7.23 7.70
N THR A 185 15.86 -8.00 6.61
CA THR A 185 17.12 -8.09 5.87
C THR A 185 17.51 -6.76 5.21
N LYS A 186 16.53 -5.93 4.84
CA LYS A 186 16.76 -4.62 4.21
C LYS A 186 16.88 -3.49 5.22
N ASN A 187 16.24 -3.62 6.38
CA ASN A 187 16.21 -2.61 7.42
C ASN A 187 17.47 -2.70 8.31
N LYS A 188 18.27 -1.64 8.33
CA LYS A 188 19.44 -1.50 9.22
C LYS A 188 19.16 -0.72 10.51
N GLY A 189 18.04 -0.02 10.61
CA GLY A 189 17.67 0.80 11.76
C GLY A 189 16.79 0.08 12.79
N PRO A 190 16.37 0.81 13.85
CA PRO A 190 15.48 0.27 14.88
C PRO A 190 14.12 -0.13 14.31
N ILE A 191 13.50 -1.15 14.92
CA ILE A 191 12.20 -1.69 14.52
C ILE A 191 11.20 -1.49 15.65
N ILE A 192 10.04 -0.91 15.34
CA ILE A 192 8.96 -0.70 16.31
C ILE A 192 7.83 -1.67 16.03
N LEU A 193 7.56 -2.56 16.98
CA LEU A 193 6.39 -3.43 17.00
C LEU A 193 5.32 -2.79 17.88
N ALA A 194 4.31 -2.22 17.21
CA ALA A 194 3.14 -1.66 17.86
C ALA A 194 1.99 -2.67 17.86
N PHE A 195 1.45 -2.98 19.02
CA PHE A 195 0.23 -3.78 19.15
C PHE A 195 -0.97 -2.88 19.47
N PRO A 196 -2.18 -3.26 19.02
CA PRO A 196 -3.39 -2.48 19.27
C PRO A 196 -3.73 -2.49 20.75
N ASN A 197 -4.48 -1.47 21.17
CA ASN A 197 -4.90 -1.29 22.54
C ASN A 197 -5.85 -2.44 22.96
N PRO A 198 -5.73 -3.02 24.17
CA PRO A 198 -6.65 -4.04 24.69
C PRO A 198 -8.15 -3.70 24.64
N ASP A 199 -8.52 -2.42 24.49
CA ASP A 199 -9.93 -1.99 24.37
C ASP A 199 -10.60 -2.41 23.05
N GLU A 200 -9.85 -2.85 22.03
CA GLU A 200 -10.43 -3.47 20.84
C GLU A 200 -10.67 -4.98 21.11
N ASP A 201 -11.93 -5.36 21.34
CA ASP A 201 -12.47 -6.71 21.68
C ASP A 201 -12.08 -7.88 20.72
N THR A 202 -11.15 -7.66 19.79
CA THR A 202 -10.81 -8.59 18.70
C THR A 202 -9.32 -8.96 18.64
N TRP A 203 -8.49 -8.60 19.63
CA TRP A 203 -7.08 -9.02 19.60
C TRP A 203 -6.92 -10.51 19.91
N ILE A 204 -6.87 -11.32 18.84
CA ILE A 204 -6.40 -12.71 18.91
C ILE A 204 -4.89 -12.65 19.21
N GLY A 205 -4.57 -12.90 20.48
CA GLY A 205 -3.27 -12.63 21.11
C GLY A 205 -2.08 -13.29 20.43
N ILE A 206 -1.42 -12.54 19.54
CA ILE A 206 -0.05 -12.86 19.13
C ILE A 206 0.89 -12.13 20.09
N GLN A 207 1.68 -12.87 20.86
CA GLN A 207 2.68 -12.29 21.76
C GLN A 207 3.87 -11.73 20.97
N PRO A 208 4.21 -10.44 21.09
CA PRO A 208 5.27 -9.81 20.29
C PRO A 208 6.62 -10.53 20.40
N LEU A 209 7.01 -10.94 21.60
CA LEU A 209 8.26 -11.68 21.85
C LEU A 209 8.29 -13.03 21.13
N HIS A 210 7.15 -13.71 21.01
CA HIS A 210 7.07 -14.97 20.28
C HIS A 210 7.36 -14.77 18.79
N ILE A 211 6.86 -13.69 18.19
CA ILE A 211 7.17 -13.34 16.79
C ILE A 211 8.65 -13.03 16.63
N ILE A 212 9.22 -12.21 17.53
CA ILE A 212 10.65 -11.82 17.48
C ILE A 212 11.54 -13.06 17.56
N ASN A 213 11.27 -13.97 18.50
CA ASN A 213 12.03 -15.20 18.64
C ASN A 213 11.89 -16.10 17.41
N GLN A 214 10.67 -16.26 16.86
CA GLN A 214 10.49 -17.00 15.60
C GLN A 214 11.27 -16.38 14.44
N MET A 215 11.35 -15.03 14.39
CA MET A 215 12.12 -14.32 13.36
C MET A 215 13.63 -14.52 13.54
N ALA A 216 14.15 -14.47 14.76
CA ALA A 216 15.54 -14.75 15.07
C ALA A 216 15.95 -16.16 14.61
N CYS A 217 15.12 -17.17 14.92
CA CYS A 217 15.32 -18.55 14.44
C CYS A 217 15.26 -18.67 12.90
N CYS A 218 14.42 -17.90 12.23
CA CYS A 218 14.24 -17.98 10.77
C CYS A 218 15.35 -17.27 9.97
N VAL A 219 15.99 -16.25 10.54
CA VAL A 219 17.11 -15.53 9.91
C VAL A 219 18.43 -16.29 10.11
N GLY A 220 18.54 -17.07 11.21
CA GLY A 220 19.72 -17.84 11.63
C GLY A 220 20.08 -19.07 10.79
N ASN A 221 20.16 -18.96 9.46
CA ASN A 221 20.67 -20.06 8.62
C ASN A 221 22.21 -20.25 8.71
N LYS A 222 22.93 -19.49 9.57
CA LYS A 222 24.39 -19.62 9.76
C LYS A 222 24.85 -19.63 11.22
N HIS A 223 24.19 -18.89 12.13
CA HIS A 223 24.41 -18.93 13.59
C HIS A 223 23.08 -18.59 14.30
N GLU A 224 22.88 -19.15 15.50
CA GLU A 224 21.74 -18.82 16.36
C GLU A 224 21.95 -17.40 16.91
N VAL A 225 21.06 -16.47 16.57
CA VAL A 225 21.15 -15.08 17.05
C VAL A 225 20.46 -15.01 18.41
N ASP A 226 21.20 -14.63 19.45
CA ASP A 226 20.64 -14.44 20.80
C ASP A 226 19.74 -13.21 20.84
N VAL A 227 18.64 -13.30 21.61
CA VAL A 227 17.65 -12.22 21.78
C VAL A 227 17.67 -11.78 23.24
N LYS A 228 18.23 -10.60 23.50
CA LYS A 228 18.25 -9.97 24.82
C LYS A 228 16.99 -9.13 25.00
N VAL A 229 16.25 -9.34 26.09
CA VAL A 229 14.99 -8.63 26.36
C VAL A 229 15.10 -7.82 27.64
N ILE A 230 14.81 -6.52 27.55
CA ILE A 230 14.64 -5.62 28.68
C ILE A 230 13.15 -5.29 28.80
N CYS A 231 12.52 -5.70 29.89
CA CYS A 231 11.09 -5.45 30.15
C CYS A 231 10.93 -4.24 31.06
N PHE A 232 10.18 -3.22 30.62
CA PHE A 232 9.75 -2.13 31.49
C PHE A 232 8.47 -2.52 32.25
N GLY A 233 8.28 -1.96 33.44
CA GLY A 233 7.21 -2.31 34.39
C GLY A 233 7.73 -2.95 35.70
N GLU A 234 8.99 -3.35 35.73
CA GLU A 234 9.74 -3.75 36.94
C GLU A 234 10.87 -2.73 37.19
N GLN A 235 11.49 -2.74 38.38
CA GLN A 235 12.64 -1.86 38.65
C GLN A 235 13.77 -2.18 37.67
N CYS A 236 14.00 -1.28 36.72
CA CYS A 236 15.02 -1.42 35.70
C CYS A 236 16.10 -0.35 35.92
N ASP A 237 17.31 -0.79 36.23
CA ASP A 237 18.45 0.10 36.44
C ASP A 237 19.00 0.59 35.10
N THR A 238 19.34 1.86 35.03
CA THR A 238 19.95 2.48 33.84
C THR A 238 21.29 1.85 33.50
N GLU A 239 22.07 1.43 34.50
CA GLU A 239 23.36 0.76 34.27
C GLU A 239 23.19 -0.59 33.57
N ILE A 240 22.15 -1.35 33.94
CA ILE A 240 21.82 -2.63 33.30
C ILE A 240 21.44 -2.38 31.85
N ILE A 241 20.58 -1.39 31.58
CA ILE A 241 20.17 -1.03 30.22
C ILE A 241 21.39 -0.75 29.33
N LEU A 242 22.29 0.13 29.80
CA LEU A 242 23.49 0.50 29.05
C LEU A 242 24.43 -0.69 28.84
N SER A 243 24.69 -1.49 29.89
CA SER A 243 25.56 -2.66 29.77
C SER A 243 25.03 -3.72 28.79
N THR A 244 23.72 -4.00 28.82
CA THR A 244 23.08 -4.93 27.88
C THR A 244 23.05 -4.36 26.46
N MET A 245 22.94 -3.04 26.31
CA MET A 245 23.08 -2.39 25.00
C MET A 245 24.48 -2.63 24.42
N ASP A 246 25.53 -2.29 25.18
CA ASP A 246 26.92 -2.44 24.74
C ASP A 246 27.27 -3.91 24.41
N GLU A 247 26.83 -4.86 25.25
CA GLU A 247 26.97 -6.30 24.99
C GLU A 247 26.29 -6.69 23.67
N ALA A 248 25.02 -6.33 23.49
CA ALA A 248 24.28 -6.69 22.29
C ALA A 248 24.88 -6.08 21.01
N ILE A 249 25.35 -4.83 21.07
CA ILE A 249 26.00 -4.14 19.96
C ILE A 249 27.29 -4.84 19.55
N SER A 250 28.11 -5.22 20.53
CA SER A 250 29.43 -5.84 20.29
C SER A 250 29.33 -7.30 19.83
N GLU A 251 28.37 -8.06 20.37
CA GLU A 251 28.21 -9.50 20.10
C GLU A 251 27.22 -9.79 18.96
N GLY A 252 26.46 -8.79 18.49
CA GLY A 252 25.51 -8.97 17.39
C GLY A 252 24.16 -9.53 17.78
N HIS A 253 23.78 -9.39 19.04
CA HIS A 253 22.51 -9.86 19.55
C HIS A 253 21.34 -8.96 19.14
N TRP A 254 20.14 -9.51 19.19
CA TRP A 254 18.93 -8.70 19.02
C TRP A 254 18.51 -8.15 20.37
N LEU A 255 18.50 -6.83 20.51
CA LEU A 255 18.03 -6.17 21.72
C LEU A 255 16.56 -5.79 21.60
N VAL A 256 15.74 -6.21 22.56
CA VAL A 256 14.31 -5.93 22.62
C VAL A 256 13.98 -5.12 23.86
N PHE A 257 13.55 -3.88 23.66
CA PHE A 257 12.90 -3.07 24.68
C PHE A 257 11.41 -3.39 24.70
N ASN A 258 10.99 -4.19 25.68
CA ASN A 258 9.62 -4.64 25.83
C ASN A 258 8.83 -3.75 26.79
N ASN A 259 7.52 -3.61 26.52
CA ASN A 259 6.61 -2.77 27.30
C ASN A 259 7.03 -1.30 27.42
N CYS A 260 7.55 -0.69 26.35
CA CYS A 260 8.03 0.70 26.38
C CYS A 260 6.99 1.73 26.85
N HIS A 261 5.70 1.40 26.73
CA HIS A 261 4.57 2.21 27.20
C HIS A 261 4.46 2.30 28.73
N LEU A 262 5.16 1.44 29.48
CA LEU A 262 5.20 1.47 30.95
C LEU A 262 6.33 2.35 31.49
N LEU A 263 7.17 2.90 30.61
CA LEU A 263 8.27 3.77 31.00
C LEU A 263 7.84 5.23 30.88
N ASP A 264 7.75 5.94 32.00
CA ASP A 264 7.33 7.35 32.03
C ASP A 264 8.28 8.26 31.24
N HIS A 265 9.59 8.02 31.39
CA HIS A 265 10.63 8.75 30.68
C HIS A 265 11.89 7.89 30.51
N TRP A 266 12.57 8.09 29.39
CA TRP A 266 13.91 7.52 29.17
C TRP A 266 14.95 8.40 29.85
N THR A 267 15.98 7.80 30.44
CA THR A 267 17.09 8.56 31.00
C THR A 267 17.96 9.16 29.90
N ASP A 268 18.49 10.36 30.13
CA ASP A 268 19.25 11.11 29.12
C ASP A 268 20.44 10.32 28.56
N ASN A 269 21.09 9.51 29.40
CA ASN A 269 22.20 8.65 28.99
C ASN A 269 21.77 7.60 27.97
N VAL A 270 20.62 6.94 28.20
CA VAL A 270 20.08 5.93 27.27
C VAL A 270 19.62 6.61 25.98
N VAL A 271 18.97 7.77 26.08
CA VAL A 271 18.56 8.55 24.89
C VAL A 271 19.77 8.99 24.07
N ALA A 272 20.84 9.46 24.71
CA ALA A 272 22.07 9.86 24.05
C ALA A 272 22.73 8.68 23.34
N HIS A 273 22.82 7.53 24.00
CA HIS A 273 23.41 6.32 23.44
C HIS A 273 22.57 5.75 22.27
N LEU A 274 21.23 5.73 22.40
CA LEU A 274 20.32 5.41 21.31
C LEU A 274 20.47 6.39 20.13
N SER A 275 20.56 7.68 20.41
CA SER A 275 20.73 8.70 19.38
C SER A 275 22.06 8.53 18.65
N GLN A 276 23.13 8.18 19.36
CA GLN A 276 24.42 7.84 18.78
C GLN A 276 24.28 6.68 17.79
N LEU A 277 23.73 5.53 18.22
CA LEU A 277 23.51 4.35 17.36
C LEU A 277 22.80 4.68 16.04
N VAL A 278 21.87 5.63 16.12
CA VAL A 278 20.99 6.00 15.03
C VAL A 278 21.57 7.12 14.16
N SER A 279 22.50 7.92 14.67
CA SER A 279 23.16 9.00 13.92
C SER A 279 24.29 8.53 12.99
N PHE A 280 24.74 7.27 13.10
CA PHE A 280 25.88 6.77 12.33
C PHE A 280 25.45 6.19 10.97
N THR A 281 25.94 6.79 9.88
CA THR A 281 25.68 6.35 8.50
C THR A 281 26.73 5.35 7.98
N GLU A 282 26.17 4.29 7.38
CA GLU A 282 26.67 3.25 6.46
C GLU A 282 27.87 2.35 6.79
N GLU A 283 28.94 2.76 7.47
CA GLU A 283 30.06 1.85 7.79
C GLU A 283 30.75 2.23 9.11
N ASN A 284 30.11 1.91 10.24
CA ASN A 284 30.79 1.98 11.54
C ASN A 284 31.29 0.57 11.90
N PRO A 285 32.61 0.30 11.93
CA PRO A 285 33.16 -1.02 12.23
C PRO A 285 32.87 -1.50 13.67
N GLU A 286 32.36 -0.62 14.53
CA GLU A 286 32.06 -0.91 15.94
C GLU A 286 30.70 -1.59 16.16
N ILE A 287 29.76 -1.50 15.22
CA ILE A 287 28.44 -2.14 15.35
C ILE A 287 28.46 -3.48 14.62
N HIS A 288 28.14 -4.55 15.34
CA HIS A 288 28.09 -5.88 14.76
C HIS A 288 27.01 -5.96 13.66
N PRO A 289 27.29 -6.55 12.47
CA PRO A 289 26.37 -6.55 11.33
C PRO A 289 25.03 -7.25 11.56
N ASP A 290 25.00 -8.22 12.48
CA ASP A 290 23.79 -8.96 12.85
C ASP A 290 22.94 -8.30 13.95
N PHE A 291 23.46 -7.23 14.58
CA PHE A 291 22.76 -6.48 15.63
C PHE A 291 21.44 -5.91 15.09
N LYS A 292 20.37 -6.05 15.87
CA LYS A 292 19.06 -5.44 15.61
C LYS A 292 18.46 -4.90 16.89
N LEU A 293 17.88 -3.71 16.78
CA LEU A 293 17.21 -3.04 17.89
C LEU A 293 15.69 -3.06 17.69
N TRP A 294 14.96 -3.51 18.70
CA TRP A 294 13.51 -3.65 18.69
C TRP A 294 12.86 -2.88 19.85
N PHE A 295 11.75 -2.21 19.56
CA PHE A 295 10.88 -1.58 20.54
C PHE A 295 9.49 -2.20 20.47
N VAL A 296 8.97 -2.71 21.58
CA VAL A 296 7.61 -3.23 21.70
C VAL A 296 6.79 -2.26 22.54
N THR A 297 5.73 -1.71 21.96
CA THR A 297 4.88 -0.71 22.61
C THR A 297 3.41 -0.82 22.17
N GLN A 298 2.52 -0.12 22.87
CA GLN A 298 1.14 0.06 22.44
C GLN A 298 1.04 1.15 21.37
N GLU A 299 0.10 1.02 20.43
CA GLU A 299 -0.06 1.95 19.31
C GLU A 299 -0.33 3.41 19.73
N ASN A 300 -1.09 3.63 20.81
CA ASN A 300 -1.36 4.94 21.39
C ASN A 300 -0.20 5.49 22.26
N ALA A 301 0.80 4.65 22.55
CA ALA A 301 1.92 4.94 23.44
C ALA A 301 3.23 5.22 22.67
N SER A 302 3.14 5.55 21.39
CA SER A 302 4.32 5.86 20.56
C SER A 302 5.09 7.11 21.03
N HIS A 303 4.42 8.02 21.75
CA HIS A 303 5.04 9.22 22.33
C HIS A 303 6.03 8.92 23.46
N PHE A 304 5.96 7.72 24.06
CA PHE A 304 6.94 7.25 25.06
C PHE A 304 8.26 6.81 24.43
N LEU A 305 8.36 6.71 23.10
CA LEU A 305 9.62 6.38 22.43
C LEU A 305 10.50 7.62 22.23
N PRO A 306 11.84 7.51 22.35
CA PRO A 306 12.75 8.63 22.13
C PRO A 306 12.56 9.23 20.73
N GLY A 307 12.66 10.56 20.62
CA GLY A 307 12.39 11.29 19.37
C GLY A 307 13.20 10.78 18.17
N ALA A 308 14.48 10.50 18.37
CA ALA A 308 15.36 9.96 17.34
C ALA A 308 14.92 8.57 16.82
N MET A 309 14.24 7.76 17.65
CA MET A 309 13.73 6.45 17.22
C MET A 309 12.46 6.60 16.38
N ARG A 310 11.68 7.66 16.62
CA ARG A 310 10.46 7.95 15.88
C ARG A 310 10.76 8.37 14.43
N SER A 311 11.85 9.10 14.17
CA SER A 311 12.23 9.56 12.82
C SER A 311 12.74 8.46 11.89
N PHE A 312 13.25 7.34 12.40
CA PHE A 312 13.78 6.24 11.59
C PHE A 312 12.71 5.39 10.90
N SER A 313 11.49 5.39 11.44
CA SER A 313 10.32 4.86 10.72
C SER A 313 10.05 5.62 9.41
N THR A 314 10.46 6.90 9.34
CA THR A 314 10.25 7.79 8.19
C THR A 314 11.48 7.94 7.29
N GLU A 315 12.71 7.91 7.81
CA GLU A 315 13.96 8.18 7.04
C GLU A 315 14.45 7.02 6.17
N GLN A 316 14.05 5.76 6.44
CA GLN A 316 14.39 4.61 5.58
C GLN A 316 13.71 4.64 4.19
N ASN A 317 12.93 5.69 3.91
CA ASN A 317 12.37 5.97 2.59
C ASN A 317 13.32 6.78 1.69
N GLN A 318 14.53 7.14 2.13
CA GLN A 318 15.55 7.63 1.20
C GLN A 318 16.13 6.49 0.36
N LEU A 319 15.70 6.50 -0.91
CA LEU A 319 16.26 5.82 -2.07
C LEU A 319 16.44 4.30 -1.94
N VAL A 320 15.32 3.58 -1.93
CA VAL A 320 15.31 2.25 -2.57
C VAL A 320 15.76 2.48 -4.02
N LYS A 321 17.00 2.09 -4.32
CA LYS A 321 17.47 1.97 -5.70
C LYS A 321 16.37 1.25 -6.50
N PRO A 322 16.02 1.73 -7.72
CA PRO A 322 14.99 1.11 -8.53
C PRO A 322 15.16 -0.41 -8.54
N PRO A 323 14.06 -1.19 -8.56
CA PRO A 323 14.14 -2.65 -8.56
C PRO A 323 15.18 -3.09 -9.57
N ASP A 324 16.07 -3.99 -9.19
CA ASP A 324 17.29 -4.36 -9.93
C ASP A 324 16.97 -4.78 -11.38
N TYR A 325 16.85 -3.77 -12.25
CA TYR A 325 16.41 -3.91 -13.63
C TYR A 325 17.43 -4.70 -14.43
N ASN A 326 18.69 -4.75 -13.96
CA ASN A 326 19.78 -5.48 -14.58
C ASN A 326 19.49 -6.99 -14.58
N HIS A 327 19.09 -7.56 -13.43
CA HIS A 327 18.78 -8.98 -13.33
C HIS A 327 17.51 -9.36 -14.10
N ALA A 328 16.49 -8.50 -14.13
CA ALA A 328 15.29 -8.71 -14.93
C ALA A 328 15.58 -8.65 -16.44
N ALA A 329 16.43 -7.71 -16.87
CA ALA A 329 16.87 -7.56 -18.25
C ALA A 329 17.72 -8.74 -18.72
N GLU A 330 18.67 -9.21 -17.91
CA GLU A 330 19.49 -10.40 -18.21
C GLU A 330 18.62 -11.64 -18.43
N ARG A 331 17.60 -11.86 -17.58
CA ARG A 331 16.67 -12.98 -17.72
C ARG A 331 15.79 -12.87 -18.96
N LEU A 332 15.31 -11.68 -19.29
CA LEU A 332 14.56 -11.46 -20.54
C LEU A 332 15.43 -11.65 -21.78
N GLN A 333 16.70 -11.24 -21.74
CA GLN A 333 17.65 -11.46 -22.84
C GLN A 333 17.94 -12.96 -23.02
N ALA A 334 18.13 -13.70 -21.92
CA ALA A 334 18.30 -15.14 -21.95
C ALA A 334 17.05 -15.84 -22.51
N LEU A 335 15.85 -15.39 -22.11
CA LEU A 335 14.58 -15.92 -22.64
C LEU A 335 14.42 -15.60 -24.12
N LYS A 336 14.73 -14.38 -24.57
CA LYS A 336 14.68 -14.01 -25.99
C LYS A 336 15.63 -14.88 -26.81
N LYS A 337 16.86 -15.07 -26.35
CA LYS A 337 17.83 -15.96 -27.01
C LYS A 337 17.30 -17.38 -27.12
N TYR A 338 16.65 -17.90 -26.07
CA TYR A 338 16.00 -19.22 -26.08
C TYR A 338 14.87 -19.32 -27.12
N LEU A 339 14.04 -18.27 -27.25
CA LEU A 339 12.95 -18.24 -28.23
C LEU A 339 13.50 -18.21 -29.68
N SER A 340 14.55 -17.42 -29.93
CA SER A 340 15.18 -17.27 -31.25
C SER A 340 15.96 -18.51 -31.71
N LEU A 341 16.71 -19.15 -30.82
CA LEU A 341 17.48 -20.38 -31.11
C LEU A 341 16.60 -21.51 -31.68
N ARG A 342 15.32 -21.53 -31.31
CA ARG A 342 14.39 -22.58 -31.70
C ARG A 342 13.64 -22.26 -32.99
N GLU A 343 13.49 -20.98 -33.32
CA GLU A 343 12.94 -20.49 -34.58
C GLU A 343 13.87 -20.81 -35.77
N ASP A 344 15.20 -20.71 -35.58
CA ASP A 344 16.20 -21.08 -36.58
C ASP A 344 16.26 -22.60 -36.86
N SER A 345 15.91 -23.44 -35.88
CA SER A 345 15.88 -24.90 -36.05
C SER A 345 14.75 -25.38 -36.97
N THR A 346 13.71 -24.57 -37.15
CA THR A 346 12.53 -24.85 -37.96
C THR A 346 12.68 -24.46 -39.44
N ILE A 347 13.45 -23.42 -39.77
CA ILE A 347 13.63 -22.97 -41.17
C ILE A 347 14.38 -24.04 -41.99
N ARG A 348 15.15 -24.92 -41.34
CA ARG A 348 15.96 -25.93 -42.04
C ARG A 348 15.23 -27.25 -42.31
N ASN A 349 14.08 -27.55 -41.68
CA ASN A 349 13.59 -28.94 -41.60
C ASN A 349 12.11 -29.22 -41.91
N VAL A 350 11.28 -28.28 -42.39
CA VAL A 350 9.90 -28.65 -42.79
C VAL A 350 9.52 -28.00 -44.11
N GLY A 351 9.76 -28.76 -45.19
CA GLY A 351 9.05 -28.57 -46.45
C GLY A 351 7.55 -28.86 -46.27
N THR A 352 6.72 -27.98 -46.82
CA THR A 352 5.30 -28.16 -47.22
C THR A 352 4.61 -29.46 -46.78
N LEU A 353 4.17 -29.52 -45.53
CA LEU A 353 3.15 -30.46 -45.04
C LEU A 353 1.98 -29.65 -44.48
N SER A 354 0.75 -30.10 -44.75
CA SER A 354 -0.50 -29.48 -44.27
C SER A 354 -0.44 -29.29 -42.76
N ARG A 355 -0.29 -28.05 -42.30
CA ARG A 355 -0.15 -27.74 -40.88
C ARG A 355 -1.50 -27.95 -40.20
N SER A 356 -1.54 -28.80 -39.18
CA SER A 356 -2.76 -29.09 -38.45
C SER A 356 -3.28 -27.85 -37.67
N PRO A 357 -4.59 -27.73 -37.41
CA PRO A 357 -5.16 -26.61 -36.67
C PRO A 357 -4.48 -26.37 -35.31
N LEU A 358 -4.12 -27.44 -34.60
CA LEU A 358 -3.40 -27.37 -33.33
C LEU A 358 -1.98 -26.84 -33.51
N ARG A 359 -1.26 -27.30 -34.53
CA ARG A 359 0.11 -26.81 -34.82
C ARG A 359 0.11 -25.32 -35.15
N ASN A 360 -0.86 -24.85 -35.95
CA ASN A 360 -1.00 -23.43 -36.27
C ASN A 360 -1.30 -22.59 -35.02
N PHE A 361 -2.13 -23.11 -34.10
CA PHE A 361 -2.44 -22.43 -32.85
C PHE A 361 -1.22 -22.34 -31.93
N LEU A 362 -0.47 -23.44 -31.76
CA LEU A 362 0.71 -23.49 -30.91
C LEU A 362 1.84 -22.56 -31.41
N GLU A 363 2.00 -22.46 -32.73
CA GLU A 363 2.96 -21.54 -33.36
C GLU A 363 2.54 -20.07 -33.21
N ALA A 364 1.24 -19.76 -33.36
CA ALA A 364 0.73 -18.42 -33.10
C ALA A 364 0.97 -18.00 -31.63
N GLU A 365 0.74 -18.90 -30.67
CA GLU A 365 1.03 -18.67 -29.25
C GLU A 365 2.52 -18.49 -28.95
N TRP A 366 3.40 -19.18 -29.70
CA TRP A 366 4.85 -19.01 -29.60
C TRP A 366 5.30 -17.65 -30.15
N ASN A 367 4.81 -17.25 -31.32
CA ASN A 367 5.12 -15.96 -31.93
C ASN A 367 4.62 -14.80 -31.06
N ASP A 368 3.39 -14.90 -30.54
CA ASP A 368 2.84 -13.95 -29.57
C ASP A 368 3.72 -13.80 -28.32
N LEU A 369 4.31 -14.91 -27.84
CA LEU A 369 5.23 -14.88 -26.70
C LEU A 369 6.57 -14.22 -27.08
N ASN A 370 7.09 -14.49 -28.28
CA ASN A 370 8.32 -13.89 -28.81
C ASN A 370 8.18 -12.38 -28.98
N ASP A 371 7.04 -11.93 -29.51
CA ASP A 371 6.72 -10.50 -29.68
C ASP A 371 6.56 -9.81 -28.33
N LEU A 372 5.89 -10.46 -27.38
CA LEU A 372 5.75 -9.95 -26.02
C LEU A 372 7.13 -9.77 -25.35
N VAL A 373 8.00 -10.77 -25.40
CA VAL A 373 9.36 -10.69 -24.82
C VAL A 373 10.20 -9.61 -25.51
N SER A 374 10.05 -9.42 -26.82
CA SER A 374 10.76 -8.38 -27.58
C SER A 374 10.28 -6.97 -27.20
N SER A 375 8.97 -6.81 -27.05
CA SER A 375 8.37 -5.56 -26.57
C SER A 375 8.87 -5.20 -25.17
N LEU A 376 8.89 -6.18 -24.26
CA LEU A 376 9.39 -5.98 -22.89
C LEU A 376 10.88 -5.62 -22.84
N LEU A 377 11.71 -6.18 -23.72
CA LEU A 377 13.14 -5.84 -23.83
C LEU A 377 13.37 -4.42 -24.36
N LEU A 378 12.65 -4.01 -25.41
CA LEU A 378 12.73 -2.66 -25.97
C LEU A 378 12.30 -1.60 -24.95
N GLN A 379 11.26 -1.90 -24.17
CA GLN A 379 10.76 -1.03 -23.10
C GLN A 379 11.76 -0.87 -21.95
N LEU A 380 12.53 -1.93 -21.62
CA LEU A 380 13.60 -1.88 -20.61
C LEU A 380 14.85 -1.11 -21.07
N GLN A 381 15.17 -1.15 -22.38
CA GLN A 381 16.34 -0.46 -22.94
C GLN A 381 16.11 1.04 -23.18
N HIS A 382 14.85 1.47 -23.36
CA HIS A 382 14.48 2.87 -23.61
C HIS A 382 13.35 3.36 -22.68
N PRO A 383 13.59 3.46 -21.35
CA PRO A 383 12.55 3.78 -20.38
C PRO A 383 11.91 5.17 -20.57
N VAL A 384 12.63 6.13 -21.17
CA VAL A 384 12.16 7.51 -21.39
C VAL A 384 11.15 7.61 -22.54
N GLN A 385 11.24 6.74 -23.56
CA GLN A 385 10.32 6.78 -24.73
C GLN A 385 9.06 5.92 -24.53
N TYR A 386 9.08 4.96 -23.60
CA TYR A 386 7.97 4.01 -23.36
C TYR A 386 7.33 4.13 -21.97
N ALA A 387 7.53 5.25 -21.26
CA ALA A 387 6.97 5.50 -19.93
C ALA A 387 5.44 5.33 -19.85
N SER A 388 4.72 5.50 -20.98
CA SER A 388 3.27 5.30 -21.11
C SER A 388 2.83 3.83 -21.24
N SER A 389 3.76 2.89 -21.43
CA SER A 389 3.49 1.48 -21.76
C SER A 389 3.89 0.50 -20.67
N PHE A 390 4.39 0.96 -19.52
CA PHE A 390 4.61 0.12 -18.34
C PHE A 390 3.25 -0.35 -17.79
N SER A 391 2.77 -1.50 -18.22
CA SER A 391 1.70 -2.22 -17.52
C SER A 391 2.34 -2.99 -16.36
N SER A 392 2.46 -2.34 -15.20
CA SER A 392 3.06 -2.86 -13.95
C SER A 392 4.59 -3.06 -14.00
N PRO A 393 5.31 -2.91 -12.87
CA PRO A 393 6.69 -3.38 -12.79
C PRO A 393 6.70 -4.90 -13.03
N LEU A 394 7.56 -5.38 -13.93
CA LEU A 394 7.75 -6.82 -14.14
C LEU A 394 8.24 -7.44 -12.83
N ASN A 395 7.33 -8.08 -12.10
CA ASN A 395 7.70 -8.80 -10.90
C ASN A 395 8.46 -10.07 -11.29
N SER A 396 9.37 -10.53 -10.44
CA SER A 396 10.12 -11.78 -10.64
C SER A 396 9.21 -13.00 -10.87
N CYS A 397 7.98 -12.97 -10.31
CA CYS A 397 6.92 -13.93 -10.57
C CYS A 397 6.44 -13.91 -12.03
N ASP A 398 6.25 -12.74 -12.64
CA ASP A 398 5.77 -12.63 -14.03
C ASP A 398 6.83 -13.11 -15.02
N LEU A 399 8.11 -12.81 -14.77
CA LEU A 399 9.23 -13.40 -15.52
C LEU A 399 9.24 -14.92 -15.43
N SER A 400 9.08 -15.48 -14.23
CA SER A 400 9.06 -16.94 -14.03
C SER A 400 7.88 -17.61 -14.76
N ARG A 401 6.76 -16.89 -14.93
CA ARG A 401 5.59 -17.37 -15.69
C ARG A 401 5.87 -17.37 -17.18
N LEU A 402 6.50 -16.33 -17.71
CA LEU A 402 6.90 -16.26 -19.12
C LEU A 402 7.92 -17.36 -19.47
N GLU A 403 8.92 -17.57 -18.62
CA GLU A 403 9.91 -18.66 -18.80
C GLU A 403 9.26 -20.05 -18.77
N LYS A 404 8.34 -20.29 -17.82
CA LYS A 404 7.57 -21.54 -17.75
C LYS A 404 6.67 -21.73 -18.97
N ARG A 405 6.04 -20.65 -19.45
CA ARG A 405 5.21 -20.65 -20.65
C ARG A 405 6.02 -21.01 -21.89
N ALA A 406 7.19 -20.40 -22.06
CA ALA A 406 8.12 -20.75 -23.14
C ALA A 406 8.48 -22.24 -23.08
N LYS A 407 8.88 -22.77 -21.92
CA LYS A 407 9.22 -24.19 -21.78
C LYS A 407 8.05 -25.12 -22.17
N LEU A 408 6.83 -24.82 -21.73
CA LEU A 408 5.64 -25.62 -22.03
C LEU A 408 5.25 -25.57 -23.51
N LEU A 409 5.13 -24.37 -24.10
CA LEU A 409 4.87 -24.22 -25.54
C LEU A 409 5.93 -24.94 -26.36
N SER A 410 7.18 -24.90 -25.89
CA SER A 410 8.26 -25.58 -26.57
C SER A 410 8.18 -27.11 -26.50
N ALA A 411 7.60 -27.68 -25.43
CA ALA A 411 7.35 -29.11 -25.37
C ALA A 411 6.20 -29.51 -26.31
N TYR A 412 5.23 -28.61 -26.54
CA TYR A 412 4.03 -28.87 -27.34
C TYR A 412 4.23 -28.66 -28.85
N CYS A 413 4.98 -27.63 -29.25
CA CYS A 413 5.25 -27.35 -30.68
C CYS A 413 6.17 -28.38 -31.33
N TRP A 414 7.03 -29.02 -30.53
CA TRP A 414 8.19 -29.79 -31.01
C TRP A 414 8.35 -31.14 -30.30
N SER A 415 7.25 -31.75 -29.83
CA SER A 415 7.25 -33.20 -29.62
C SER A 415 7.42 -33.86 -30.99
N ASP A 416 8.44 -34.71 -31.12
CA ASP A 416 8.80 -35.35 -32.39
C ASP A 416 7.56 -35.93 -33.08
N SER A 417 7.47 -35.66 -34.38
CA SER A 417 6.37 -36.00 -35.30
C SER A 417 6.13 -37.50 -35.51
N SER A 418 6.56 -38.35 -34.57
CA SER A 418 6.30 -39.79 -34.51
C SER A 418 5.64 -40.24 -33.20
N SER A 419 5.35 -39.32 -32.26
CA SER A 419 4.73 -39.64 -30.97
C SER A 419 3.38 -38.98 -30.80
N ASP A 420 2.44 -39.73 -30.21
CA ASP A 420 1.10 -39.29 -29.84
C ASP A 420 1.12 -37.90 -29.17
N PRO A 421 0.05 -37.09 -29.34
CA PRO A 421 -0.05 -35.81 -28.65
C PRO A 421 0.22 -35.98 -27.15
N PRO A 422 0.90 -35.02 -26.50
CA PRO A 422 1.22 -35.11 -25.08
C PRO A 422 -0.05 -35.44 -24.28
N GLY A 423 0.01 -36.49 -23.45
CA GLY A 423 -1.16 -37.04 -22.73
C GLY A 423 -1.88 -36.04 -21.79
N ALA A 424 -1.30 -34.85 -21.58
CA ALA A 424 -1.97 -33.73 -20.97
C ALA A 424 -1.38 -32.37 -21.40
N TYR A 425 -2.24 -31.42 -21.74
CA TYR A 425 -1.89 -30.02 -21.95
C TYR A 425 -2.20 -29.18 -20.72
N ARG A 426 -1.28 -28.30 -20.32
CA ARG A 426 -1.51 -27.32 -19.25
C ARG A 426 -2.08 -26.04 -19.85
N LEU A 427 -3.36 -25.77 -19.58
CA LEU A 427 -4.06 -24.58 -20.09
C LEU A 427 -3.38 -23.25 -19.70
N SER A 428 -2.63 -23.23 -18.59
CA SER A 428 -1.84 -22.06 -18.16
C SER A 428 -0.70 -21.69 -19.13
N ALA A 429 -0.39 -22.54 -20.11
CA ALA A 429 0.60 -22.26 -21.16
C ALA A 429 0.05 -21.35 -22.28
N PHE A 430 -1.27 -21.22 -22.40
CA PHE A 430 -1.90 -20.52 -23.52
C PHE A 430 -2.50 -19.19 -23.05
N LYS A 431 -2.27 -18.14 -23.84
CA LYS A 431 -2.93 -16.84 -23.68
C LYS A 431 -4.41 -16.97 -24.00
N ASN A 432 -4.77 -17.80 -24.98
CA ASN A 432 -6.15 -18.12 -25.31
C ASN A 432 -6.50 -19.62 -25.12
N PRO A 433 -6.81 -20.06 -23.88
CA PRO A 433 -7.14 -21.47 -23.62
C PRO A 433 -8.42 -21.94 -24.31
N ARG A 434 -9.36 -21.03 -24.63
CA ARG A 434 -10.56 -21.37 -25.41
C ARG A 434 -10.22 -21.64 -26.87
N GLY A 435 -9.32 -20.84 -27.46
CA GLY A 435 -8.78 -21.06 -28.80
C GLY A 435 -8.05 -22.40 -28.92
N PHE A 436 -7.28 -22.76 -27.89
CA PHE A 436 -6.63 -24.07 -27.79
C PHE A 436 -7.63 -25.23 -27.87
N LEU A 437 -8.71 -25.18 -27.09
CA LEU A 437 -9.75 -26.22 -27.11
C LEU A 437 -10.43 -26.34 -28.48
N VAL A 438 -10.70 -25.21 -29.14
CA VAL A 438 -11.26 -25.21 -30.50
C VAL A 438 -10.29 -25.81 -31.52
N ALA A 439 -9.00 -25.52 -31.40
CA ALA A 439 -7.98 -26.09 -32.26
C ALA A 439 -7.85 -27.61 -32.03
N LEU A 440 -7.90 -28.06 -30.77
CA LEU A 440 -7.85 -29.48 -30.39
C LEU A 440 -9.09 -30.28 -30.86
N ILE A 441 -10.28 -29.67 -30.87
CA ILE A 441 -11.51 -30.30 -31.37
C ILE A 441 -11.50 -30.43 -32.90
N ARG A 442 -10.75 -29.57 -33.59
CA ARG A 442 -10.62 -29.53 -35.05
C ARG A 442 -9.44 -30.34 -35.58
N GLU A 443 -8.57 -30.78 -34.68
CA GLU A 443 -7.52 -31.78 -34.94
C GLU A 443 -8.14 -33.15 -35.18
#